data_AF-A0A9D5F2C1-F1
#
_entry.id   AF-A0A9D5F2C1-F1
#
_cell.length_a   1.000
_cell.length_b   1.000
_cell.length_c   1.000
_cell.angle_alpha   90.00
_cell.angle_beta   90.00
_cell.angle_gamma   90.00
#
_symmetry.space_group_name_H-M   'P 1'
#
loop_
_entity.id
_entity.type
_entity.pdbx_description
1 polymer ?
#
loop_
_entity_poly.entity_id
_entity_poly.type
_entity_poly.pdbx_seq_one_letter_code
_entity_poly.pdbx_strand_id
1 'polypeptide(L)'
;MNYKQNDAQPWSAYYFLLEGTSTTTEMDAARQAGVDVMVKLAEPKLDEQARKARSTEIFNVVRHLPESMTESFELYMAMAHCRLEAATRKQREARIASLLDPYFVNRTEPDQQLYLAKLKALAVMVPDGAMDVSLRTFAIRMQLHWMEKTTLLATDHGLRVLQDLVSKLGWNDSPKLKESLFACYLWLAPVDREPCLDLIVNTATSNRGFLVPRIFDAIKTAVPDYLLADMGDTIRSTLQACMTLVNPTEADFDELIELEKEHFKARLSARCMQIVEATLAVIDQDFVLDKVTLEQNRLCREVVLSHRHLVETTDLLMKSLRGKTPPVPHTGNTEPPDLDPVYAWSIDRLLEWIEGPITHKKDKRLKSLDTKKVAASENQARQTSNAKSASKKASSKADTEFSEKDVETTVRTGLCSAAAFFLEEINDLLRLGQSLRMDDQLLERCHNIQAPLQLVIQDGASNPDETQNVLQSAQETVDAMRSGARIAQGQQLTRQRFTAALERLLRQEALVLRKRHGGVVAALLPAADWGWAVQAFHERWLPTFTQLQNSEDDLTKSRLPADCALALYVTGSSLSKHAFDISVHVWRRRKGCTSIAGTSAQHLAPMNKVDWYDTLIPCAVLHVDTLD
;
A
#
# COMPACT_ATOMS: atom_id res chain seq x y z
N MET A 1 -23.89 7.23 -17.57
CA MET A 1 -24.84 7.11 -16.42
C MET A 1 -25.10 8.52 -15.89
N ASN A 2 -26.33 8.93 -15.57
CA ASN A 2 -26.58 10.23 -14.91
C ASN A 2 -26.20 10.12 -13.42
N TYR A 3 -24.97 10.50 -13.08
CA TYR A 3 -24.45 10.47 -11.71
C TYR A 3 -24.99 11.66 -10.91
N LYS A 4 -25.79 11.40 -9.88
CA LYS A 4 -26.21 12.40 -8.90
C LYS A 4 -25.08 12.66 -7.90
N GLN A 5 -24.85 13.93 -7.59
CA GLN A 5 -23.98 14.37 -6.50
C GLN A 5 -24.44 13.72 -5.19
N ASN A 6 -23.52 13.06 -4.49
CA ASN A 6 -23.77 12.46 -3.18
C ASN A 6 -23.04 13.34 -2.16
N ASP A 7 -23.75 13.91 -1.19
CA ASP A 7 -23.29 15.01 -0.31
C ASP A 7 -22.09 14.64 0.61
N ALA A 8 -21.65 13.38 0.62
CA ALA A 8 -20.65 12.84 1.54
C ALA A 8 -19.27 12.59 0.93
N GLN A 9 -19.07 12.78 -0.38
CA GLN A 9 -17.75 12.66 -1.02
C GLN A 9 -17.08 14.03 -1.14
N PRO A 10 -15.74 14.13 -1.03
CA PRO A 10 -15.08 15.40 -1.30
C PRO A 10 -15.37 15.74 -2.76
N TRP A 11 -15.70 17.00 -3.03
CA TRP A 11 -16.09 17.44 -4.38
C TRP A 11 -15.02 17.07 -5.45
N SER A 12 -13.75 16.96 -5.03
CA SER A 12 -12.62 16.47 -5.82
C SER A 12 -12.66 14.98 -6.20
N ALA A 13 -13.31 14.10 -5.42
CA ALA A 13 -13.46 12.68 -5.76
C ALA A 13 -14.47 12.46 -6.91
N TYR A 14 -15.52 13.29 -6.97
CA TYR A 14 -16.48 13.31 -8.08
C TYR A 14 -15.81 13.72 -9.40
N TYR A 15 -14.81 14.58 -9.31
CA TYR A 15 -14.03 15.09 -10.42
C TYR A 15 -13.25 14.01 -11.17
N PHE A 16 -12.82 12.94 -10.52
CA PHE A 16 -12.02 11.89 -11.16
C PHE A 16 -12.85 10.86 -11.95
N LEU A 17 -14.14 11.16 -12.18
CA LEU A 17 -15.08 10.32 -12.92
C LEU A 17 -15.41 10.84 -14.33
N LEU A 18 -14.66 11.84 -14.85
CA LEU A 18 -14.95 12.53 -16.13
C LEU A 18 -15.29 11.56 -17.28
N GLU A 19 -16.54 11.60 -17.73
CA GLU A 19 -16.95 11.10 -19.04
C GLU A 19 -16.74 12.22 -20.07
N GLY A 20 -15.75 12.04 -20.96
CA GLY A 20 -15.56 12.88 -22.15
C GLY A 20 -14.59 14.05 -21.98
N THR A 21 -13.55 14.07 -22.81
CA THR A 21 -12.76 15.29 -23.07
C THR A 21 -13.51 16.15 -24.08
N SER A 22 -13.73 17.43 -23.79
CA SER A 22 -14.22 18.39 -24.79
C SER A 22 -13.28 18.41 -26.01
N THR A 23 -13.86 18.49 -27.20
CA THR A 23 -13.15 18.72 -28.47
C THR A 23 -13.46 20.11 -29.05
N THR A 24 -14.24 20.90 -28.33
CA THR A 24 -14.83 22.16 -28.78
C THR A 24 -14.01 23.34 -28.28
N THR A 25 -13.56 24.19 -29.20
CA THR A 25 -12.79 25.40 -28.94
C THR A 25 -13.64 26.56 -28.40
N GLU A 26 -14.96 26.37 -28.26
CA GLU A 26 -15.92 27.42 -27.89
C GLU A 26 -15.66 27.99 -26.49
N MET A 27 -15.08 27.18 -25.59
CA MET A 27 -14.78 27.56 -24.21
C MET A 27 -13.34 28.08 -24.00
N ASP A 28 -12.48 28.01 -25.01
CA ASP A 28 -11.05 28.34 -24.87
C ASP A 28 -10.83 29.80 -24.49
N ALA A 29 -11.58 30.73 -25.09
CA ALA A 29 -11.48 32.15 -24.79
C ALA A 29 -11.87 32.47 -23.34
N ALA A 30 -12.95 31.85 -22.85
CA ALA A 30 -13.41 32.02 -21.47
C ALA A 30 -12.43 31.41 -20.46
N ARG A 31 -11.86 30.24 -20.78
CA ARG A 31 -10.83 29.58 -19.95
C ARG A 31 -9.55 30.40 -19.90
N GLN A 32 -9.07 30.90 -21.03
CA GLN A 32 -7.90 31.77 -21.08
C GLN A 32 -8.12 33.03 -20.23
N ALA A 33 -9.29 33.67 -20.33
CA ALA A 33 -9.62 34.82 -19.49
C ALA A 33 -9.64 34.48 -17.99
N GLY A 34 -10.20 33.33 -17.61
CA GLY A 34 -10.21 32.84 -16.23
C GLY A 34 -8.80 32.58 -15.69
N VAL A 35 -7.93 31.96 -16.49
CA VAL A 35 -6.51 31.73 -16.16
C VAL A 35 -5.79 33.07 -15.97
N ASP A 36 -5.96 34.02 -16.87
CA ASP A 36 -5.28 35.32 -16.80
C ASP A 36 -5.67 36.11 -15.55
N VAL A 37 -6.95 36.09 -15.17
CA VAL A 37 -7.44 36.68 -13.92
C VAL A 37 -6.81 35.97 -12.72
N MET A 38 -6.78 34.64 -12.73
CA MET A 38 -6.28 33.86 -11.61
C MET A 38 -4.78 34.04 -11.38
N VAL A 39 -3.96 33.99 -12.43
CA VAL A 39 -2.51 34.22 -12.34
C VAL A 39 -2.23 35.63 -11.82
N LYS A 40 -2.99 36.62 -12.29
CA LYS A 40 -2.85 38.02 -11.83
C LYS A 40 -3.16 38.17 -10.34
N LEU A 41 -4.13 37.42 -9.81
CA LEU A 41 -4.50 37.44 -8.39
C LEU A 41 -3.52 36.65 -7.52
N ALA A 42 -3.10 35.47 -7.96
CA ALA A 42 -2.26 34.56 -7.19
C ALA A 42 -0.76 34.92 -7.21
N GLU A 43 -0.26 35.48 -8.33
CA GLU A 43 1.15 35.82 -8.51
C GLU A 43 1.33 37.30 -8.93
N PRO A 44 0.88 38.28 -8.11
CA PRO A 44 0.84 39.70 -8.49
C PRO A 44 2.23 40.31 -8.71
N LYS A 45 3.29 39.63 -8.25
CA LYS A 45 4.70 40.07 -8.36
C LYS A 45 5.36 39.68 -9.69
N LEU A 46 4.72 38.85 -10.52
CA LEU A 46 5.26 38.49 -11.83
C LEU A 46 5.23 39.68 -12.79
N ASP A 47 6.30 39.85 -13.57
CA ASP A 47 6.31 40.73 -14.72
C ASP A 47 5.36 40.24 -15.83
N GLU A 48 5.07 41.09 -16.80
CA GLU A 48 4.07 40.80 -17.84
C GLU A 48 4.46 39.59 -18.71
N GLN A 49 5.75 39.39 -18.98
CA GLN A 49 6.24 38.30 -19.82
C GLN A 49 6.15 36.96 -19.08
N ALA A 50 6.59 36.93 -17.82
CA ALA A 50 6.49 35.77 -16.95
C ALA A 50 5.04 35.41 -16.66
N ARG A 51 4.16 36.42 -16.48
CA ARG A 51 2.71 36.21 -16.31
C ARG A 51 2.09 35.55 -17.53
N LYS A 52 2.39 36.06 -18.73
CA LYS A 52 1.89 35.48 -19.98
C LYS A 52 2.39 34.05 -20.20
N ALA A 53 3.64 33.77 -19.88
CA ALA A 53 4.20 32.41 -19.94
C ALA A 53 3.45 31.48 -18.96
N ARG A 54 3.25 31.91 -17.71
CA ARG A 54 2.50 31.15 -16.69
C ARG A 54 1.06 30.89 -17.12
N SER A 55 0.35 31.91 -17.62
CA SER A 55 -1.00 31.76 -18.14
C SER A 55 -1.07 30.74 -19.28
N THR A 56 -0.09 30.76 -20.19
CA THR A 56 -0.04 29.81 -21.31
C THR A 56 0.17 28.38 -20.82
N GLU A 57 1.03 28.16 -19.83
CA GLU A 57 1.25 26.84 -19.24
C GLU A 57 -0.01 26.29 -18.58
N ILE A 58 -0.70 27.10 -17.76
CA ILE A 58 -1.93 26.68 -17.07
C ILE A 58 -3.05 26.45 -18.09
N PHE A 59 -3.20 27.33 -19.08
CA PHE A 59 -4.21 27.17 -20.14
C PHE A 59 -4.04 25.85 -20.91
N ASN A 60 -2.80 25.46 -21.23
CA ASN A 60 -2.53 24.20 -21.93
C ASN A 60 -2.99 22.97 -21.14
N VAL A 61 -3.06 23.06 -19.81
CA VAL A 61 -3.63 22.02 -18.94
C VAL A 61 -5.16 22.07 -18.98
N VAL A 62 -5.75 23.23 -18.66
CA VAL A 62 -7.20 23.35 -18.43
C VAL A 62 -8.06 23.40 -19.69
N ARG A 63 -7.48 23.70 -20.87
CA ARG A 63 -8.23 23.71 -22.15
C ARG A 63 -8.88 22.36 -22.49
N HIS A 64 -8.38 21.28 -21.89
CA HIS A 64 -8.88 19.92 -22.12
C HIS A 64 -10.04 19.53 -21.20
N LEU A 65 -10.47 20.41 -20.30
CA LEU A 65 -11.58 20.18 -19.39
C LEU A 65 -12.93 20.04 -20.11
N PRO A 66 -13.90 19.29 -19.57
CA PRO A 66 -15.28 19.29 -20.06
C PRO A 66 -15.92 20.69 -19.96
N GLU A 67 -16.88 21.00 -20.82
CA GLU A 67 -17.59 22.30 -20.80
C GLU A 67 -18.39 22.52 -19.51
N SER A 68 -18.85 21.43 -18.88
CA SER A 68 -19.53 21.46 -17.59
C SER A 68 -18.62 21.86 -16.43
N MET A 69 -17.32 22.01 -16.67
CA MET A 69 -16.32 22.28 -15.65
C MET A 69 -15.72 23.66 -15.87
N THR A 70 -16.39 24.62 -15.27
CA THR A 70 -16.06 26.05 -15.24
C THR A 70 -15.59 26.51 -13.86
N GLU A 71 -15.37 25.57 -12.93
CA GLU A 71 -15.11 25.86 -11.51
C GLU A 71 -13.65 26.23 -11.21
N SER A 72 -13.46 26.87 -10.06
CA SER A 72 -12.23 27.52 -9.59
C SER A 72 -11.09 26.53 -9.31
N PHE A 73 -11.41 25.30 -8.92
CA PHE A 73 -10.43 24.37 -8.36
C PHE A 73 -9.44 23.80 -9.37
N GLU A 74 -9.86 23.42 -10.58
CA GLU A 74 -8.92 22.83 -11.53
C GLU A 74 -7.88 23.81 -12.00
N LEU A 75 -8.30 25.05 -12.17
CA LEU A 75 -7.41 26.16 -12.41
C LEU A 75 -6.42 26.30 -11.23
N TYR A 76 -6.87 26.12 -9.99
CA TYR A 76 -5.99 26.08 -8.81
C TYR A 76 -5.03 24.89 -8.78
N MET A 77 -5.48 23.68 -9.10
CA MET A 77 -4.62 22.49 -9.16
C MET A 77 -3.63 22.55 -10.31
N ALA A 78 -4.06 23.02 -11.48
CA ALA A 78 -3.19 23.26 -12.62
C ALA A 78 -2.13 24.30 -12.28
N MET A 79 -2.51 25.39 -11.58
CA MET A 79 -1.55 26.38 -11.12
C MET A 79 -0.60 25.81 -10.06
N ALA A 80 -1.09 25.07 -9.07
CA ALA A 80 -0.26 24.43 -8.05
C ALA A 80 0.80 23.53 -8.70
N HIS A 81 0.42 22.75 -9.72
CA HIS A 81 1.38 21.96 -10.51
C HIS A 81 2.38 22.83 -11.28
N CYS A 82 1.93 23.89 -11.95
CA CYS A 82 2.81 24.76 -12.72
C CYS A 82 3.81 25.53 -11.84
N ARG A 83 3.46 25.80 -10.58
CA ARG A 83 4.34 26.47 -9.60
C ARG A 83 5.41 25.57 -9.01
N LEU A 84 5.31 24.25 -9.17
CA LEU A 84 6.34 23.32 -8.72
C LEU A 84 7.69 23.64 -9.37
N GLU A 85 8.77 23.38 -8.62
CA GLU A 85 10.12 23.42 -9.17
C GLU A 85 10.24 22.47 -10.37
N ALA A 86 10.99 22.86 -11.41
CA ALA A 86 11.10 22.12 -12.66
C ALA A 86 11.49 20.64 -12.47
N ALA A 87 12.35 20.32 -11.50
CA ALA A 87 12.74 18.95 -11.19
C ALA A 87 11.55 18.14 -10.63
N THR A 88 10.87 18.67 -9.60
CA THR A 88 9.70 18.06 -8.97
C THR A 88 8.55 17.90 -9.96
N ARG A 89 8.31 18.91 -10.79
CA ARG A 89 7.32 18.87 -11.87
C ARG A 89 7.60 17.73 -12.84
N LYS A 90 8.84 17.61 -13.35
CA LYS A 90 9.23 16.54 -14.26
C LYS A 90 9.09 15.16 -13.64
N GLN A 91 9.45 15.00 -12.36
CA GLN A 91 9.30 13.74 -11.65
C GLN A 91 7.82 13.34 -11.53
N ARG A 92 6.94 14.30 -11.23
CA ARG A 92 5.50 14.08 -11.16
C ARG A 92 4.91 13.69 -12.52
N GLU A 93 5.28 14.40 -13.58
CA GLU A 93 4.86 14.09 -14.95
C GLU A 93 5.37 12.72 -15.43
N ALA A 94 6.61 12.34 -15.06
CA ALA A 94 7.15 11.01 -15.34
C ALA A 94 6.39 9.90 -14.59
N ARG A 95 6.00 10.14 -13.33
CA ARG A 95 5.15 9.22 -12.56
C ARG A 95 3.78 9.04 -13.23
N ILE A 96 3.13 10.12 -13.65
CA ILE A 96 1.87 10.09 -14.40
C ILE A 96 2.03 9.25 -15.68
N ALA A 97 3.09 9.47 -16.45
CA ALA A 97 3.36 8.69 -17.65
C ALA A 97 3.54 7.21 -17.34
N SER A 98 4.30 6.86 -16.29
CA SER A 98 4.53 5.46 -15.89
C SER A 98 3.24 4.72 -15.48
N LEU A 99 2.22 5.44 -14.99
CA LEU A 99 0.92 4.88 -14.62
C LEU A 99 0.02 4.66 -15.83
N LEU A 100 0.05 5.58 -16.79
CA LEU A 100 -0.84 5.57 -17.95
C LEU A 100 -0.30 4.75 -19.12
N ASP A 101 0.98 4.89 -19.46
CA ASP A 101 1.59 4.30 -20.66
C ASP A 101 1.42 2.78 -20.77
N PRO A 102 1.50 1.98 -19.69
CA PRO A 102 1.25 0.54 -19.75
C PRO A 102 -0.10 0.17 -20.36
N TYR A 103 -1.13 1.01 -20.18
CA TYR A 103 -2.48 0.76 -20.71
C TYR A 103 -2.57 0.98 -22.23
N PHE A 104 -1.56 1.57 -22.87
CA PHE A 104 -1.58 1.96 -24.28
C PHE A 104 -0.37 1.44 -25.10
N VAL A 105 0.43 0.51 -24.56
CA VAL A 105 1.69 0.02 -25.17
C VAL A 105 1.54 -0.48 -26.62
N ASN A 106 0.39 -1.07 -26.97
CA ASN A 106 0.14 -1.65 -28.30
C ASN A 106 -0.84 -0.83 -29.15
N ARG A 107 -1.08 0.43 -28.77
CA ARG A 107 -2.16 1.27 -29.32
C ARG A 107 -1.58 2.43 -30.12
N THR A 108 -1.43 2.23 -31.42
CA THR A 108 -0.82 3.19 -32.36
C THR A 108 -1.82 4.09 -33.10
N GLU A 109 -3.13 3.95 -32.83
CA GLU A 109 -4.13 4.75 -33.55
C GLU A 109 -4.01 6.24 -33.17
N PRO A 110 -4.05 7.16 -34.16
CA PRO A 110 -3.89 8.59 -33.92
C PRO A 110 -4.86 9.14 -32.86
N ASP A 111 -6.12 8.69 -32.89
CA ASP A 111 -7.14 9.11 -31.93
C ASP A 111 -6.81 8.68 -30.49
N GLN A 112 -6.20 7.49 -30.34
CA GLN A 112 -5.81 6.96 -29.03
C GLN A 112 -4.60 7.71 -28.47
N GLN A 113 -3.63 8.05 -29.34
CA GLN A 113 -2.47 8.86 -28.96
C GLN A 113 -2.86 10.29 -28.59
N LEU A 114 -3.76 10.92 -29.36
CA LEU A 114 -4.30 12.24 -29.06
C LEU A 114 -5.02 12.24 -27.71
N TYR A 115 -5.81 11.19 -27.43
CA TYR A 115 -6.51 11.08 -26.16
C TYR A 115 -5.55 10.83 -24.99
N LEU A 116 -4.53 9.98 -25.14
CA LEU A 116 -3.50 9.76 -24.12
C LEU A 116 -2.77 11.08 -23.80
N ALA A 117 -2.46 11.89 -24.82
CA ALA A 117 -1.87 13.21 -24.62
C ALA A 117 -2.79 14.12 -23.81
N LYS A 118 -4.10 14.14 -24.11
CA LYS A 118 -5.10 14.89 -23.32
C LYS A 118 -5.18 14.38 -21.88
N LEU A 119 -5.21 13.07 -21.68
CA LEU A 119 -5.28 12.47 -20.34
C LEU A 119 -4.05 12.81 -19.52
N LYS A 120 -2.84 12.74 -20.10
CA LYS A 120 -1.60 13.17 -19.44
C LYS A 120 -1.62 14.66 -19.09
N ALA A 121 -2.19 15.50 -19.95
CA ALA A 121 -2.34 16.92 -19.68
C ALA A 121 -3.29 17.17 -18.50
N LEU A 122 -4.40 16.43 -18.40
CA LEU A 122 -5.36 16.55 -17.30
C LEU A 122 -4.86 15.93 -15.98
N ALA A 123 -4.08 14.86 -16.08
CA ALA A 123 -3.60 14.06 -14.96
C ALA A 123 -2.79 14.86 -13.92
N VAL A 124 -2.17 15.96 -14.32
CA VAL A 124 -1.39 16.82 -13.40
C VAL A 124 -2.26 17.50 -12.34
N MET A 125 -3.57 17.61 -12.59
CA MET A 125 -4.54 18.17 -11.65
C MET A 125 -4.99 17.15 -10.60
N VAL A 126 -4.61 15.87 -10.74
CA VAL A 126 -4.95 14.83 -9.77
C VAL A 126 -4.02 14.94 -8.54
N PRO A 127 -4.56 15.10 -7.32
CA PRO A 127 -3.78 15.08 -6.09
C PRO A 127 -2.96 13.79 -5.95
N ASP A 128 -1.76 13.89 -5.40
CA ASP A 128 -0.82 12.76 -5.34
C ASP A 128 -1.37 11.54 -4.58
N GLY A 129 -2.20 11.75 -3.55
CA GLY A 129 -2.87 10.69 -2.79
C GLY A 129 -3.89 9.88 -3.61
N ALA A 130 -4.42 10.46 -4.69
CA ALA A 130 -5.38 9.79 -5.59
C ALA A 130 -4.78 9.44 -6.95
N MET A 131 -3.57 9.90 -7.25
CA MET A 131 -2.95 9.81 -8.57
C MET A 131 -2.96 8.40 -9.14
N ASP A 132 -2.51 7.40 -8.38
CA ASP A 132 -2.45 6.01 -8.85
C ASP A 132 -3.82 5.51 -9.31
N VAL A 133 -4.78 5.52 -8.39
CA VAL A 133 -6.07 4.87 -8.59
C VAL A 133 -6.97 5.63 -9.56
N SER A 134 -6.93 6.97 -9.53
CA SER A 134 -7.72 7.80 -10.44
C SER A 134 -7.22 7.66 -11.86
N LEU A 135 -5.89 7.74 -12.07
CA LEU A 135 -5.31 7.61 -13.42
C LEU A 135 -5.53 6.22 -14.01
N ARG A 136 -5.36 5.17 -13.19
CA ARG A 136 -5.70 3.80 -13.59
C ARG A 136 -7.18 3.68 -13.94
N THR A 137 -8.08 4.23 -13.11
CA THR A 137 -9.52 4.21 -13.38
C THR A 137 -9.88 4.90 -14.69
N PHE A 138 -9.27 6.05 -15.00
CA PHE A 138 -9.45 6.72 -16.29
C PHE A 138 -8.96 5.87 -17.46
N ALA A 139 -7.76 5.29 -17.34
CA ALA A 139 -7.22 4.42 -18.37
C ALA A 139 -8.13 3.20 -18.61
N ILE A 140 -8.67 2.60 -17.55
CA ILE A 140 -9.62 1.49 -17.61
C ILE A 140 -10.92 1.91 -18.32
N ARG A 141 -11.56 3.01 -17.90
CA ARG A 141 -12.79 3.52 -18.54
C ARG A 141 -12.60 3.75 -20.04
N MET A 142 -11.44 4.26 -20.43
CA MET A 142 -11.13 4.49 -21.84
C MET A 142 -10.90 3.21 -22.63
N GLN A 143 -10.19 2.25 -22.04
CA GLN A 143 -10.08 0.94 -22.66
C GLN A 143 -11.46 0.29 -22.86
N LEU A 144 -12.37 0.39 -21.88
CA LEU A 144 -13.74 -0.10 -21.99
C LEU A 144 -14.53 0.61 -23.09
N HIS A 145 -14.51 1.95 -23.13
CA HIS A 145 -15.18 2.73 -24.18
C HIS A 145 -14.67 2.37 -25.59
N TRP A 146 -13.38 2.14 -25.74
CA TRP A 146 -12.82 1.71 -27.02
C TRP A 146 -13.10 0.25 -27.32
N MET A 147 -13.21 -0.63 -26.31
CA MET A 147 -13.64 -2.01 -26.53
C MET A 147 -15.03 -2.08 -27.16
N GLU A 148 -15.95 -1.21 -26.78
CA GLU A 148 -17.29 -1.14 -27.38
C GLU A 148 -17.25 -0.69 -28.86
N LYS A 149 -16.21 0.03 -29.27
CA LYS A 149 -16.06 0.62 -30.61
C LYS A 149 -15.12 -0.13 -31.54
N THR A 150 -14.32 -1.08 -31.04
CA THR A 150 -13.23 -1.73 -31.79
C THR A 150 -13.28 -3.25 -31.70
N THR A 151 -12.52 -3.95 -32.55
CA THR A 151 -12.35 -5.42 -32.52
C THR A 151 -11.39 -5.89 -31.40
N LEU A 152 -11.40 -5.23 -30.24
CA LEU A 152 -10.42 -5.51 -29.17
C LEU A 152 -10.49 -6.94 -28.64
N LEU A 153 -11.72 -7.49 -28.56
CA LEU A 153 -11.97 -8.90 -28.25
C LEU A 153 -11.20 -9.85 -29.17
N ALA A 154 -10.98 -9.48 -30.43
CA ALA A 154 -10.27 -10.30 -31.39
C ALA A 154 -8.74 -10.23 -31.23
N THR A 155 -8.21 -9.17 -30.61
CA THR A 155 -6.77 -8.90 -30.53
C THR A 155 -6.16 -9.20 -29.15
N ASP A 156 -6.90 -8.97 -28.06
CA ASP A 156 -6.42 -9.24 -26.68
C ASP A 156 -6.50 -10.74 -26.34
N HIS A 157 -5.37 -11.32 -25.93
CA HIS A 157 -5.29 -12.74 -25.59
C HIS A 157 -6.16 -13.12 -24.39
N GLY A 158 -6.11 -12.35 -23.31
CA GLY A 158 -6.85 -12.65 -22.09
C GLY A 158 -8.36 -12.56 -22.31
N LEU A 159 -8.82 -11.60 -23.11
CA LEU A 159 -10.24 -11.53 -23.47
C LEU A 159 -10.72 -12.76 -24.27
N ARG A 160 -9.89 -13.31 -25.17
CA ARG A 160 -10.21 -14.56 -25.88
C ARG A 160 -10.27 -15.74 -24.90
N VAL A 161 -9.32 -15.85 -23.98
CA VAL A 161 -9.31 -16.91 -22.95
C VAL A 161 -10.56 -16.83 -22.07
N LEU A 162 -10.96 -15.63 -21.64
CA LEU A 162 -12.17 -15.43 -20.85
C LEU A 162 -13.44 -15.74 -21.65
N GLN A 163 -13.48 -15.39 -22.94
CA GLN A 163 -14.61 -15.73 -23.81
C GLN A 163 -14.76 -17.25 -24.00
N ASP A 164 -13.64 -17.97 -24.17
CA ASP A 164 -13.63 -19.43 -24.22
C ASP A 164 -14.07 -20.05 -22.89
N LEU A 165 -13.65 -19.47 -21.76
CA LEU A 165 -14.06 -19.90 -20.43
C LEU A 165 -15.57 -19.71 -20.21
N VAL A 166 -16.13 -18.57 -20.60
CA VAL A 166 -17.58 -18.30 -20.57
C VAL A 166 -18.33 -19.38 -21.36
N SER A 167 -17.84 -19.74 -22.54
CA SER A 167 -18.45 -20.80 -23.35
C SER A 167 -18.33 -22.19 -22.71
N LYS A 168 -17.18 -22.53 -22.11
CA LYS A 168 -16.97 -23.81 -21.41
C LYS A 168 -17.85 -23.97 -20.17
N LEU A 169 -18.09 -22.89 -19.44
CA LEU A 169 -18.92 -22.87 -18.24
C LEU A 169 -20.42 -22.78 -18.54
N GLY A 170 -20.80 -22.63 -19.82
CA GLY A 170 -22.21 -22.44 -20.21
C GLY A 170 -22.77 -21.07 -19.83
N TRP A 171 -21.92 -20.05 -19.65
CA TRP A 171 -22.31 -18.71 -19.21
C TRP A 171 -22.62 -17.75 -20.37
N ASN A 172 -22.72 -18.25 -21.60
CA ASN A 172 -22.96 -17.42 -22.79
C ASN A 172 -24.24 -16.56 -22.68
N ASP A 173 -25.28 -17.11 -22.05
CA ASP A 173 -26.58 -16.44 -21.88
C ASP A 173 -26.69 -15.65 -20.56
N SER A 174 -25.57 -15.46 -19.84
CA SER A 174 -25.52 -14.77 -18.55
C SER A 174 -24.69 -13.47 -18.63
N PRO A 175 -25.29 -12.34 -19.06
CA PRO A 175 -24.60 -11.07 -19.20
C PRO A 175 -23.86 -10.62 -17.94
N LYS A 176 -24.44 -10.85 -16.76
CA LYS A 176 -23.83 -10.50 -15.46
C LYS A 176 -22.56 -11.29 -15.16
N LEU A 177 -22.54 -12.59 -15.47
CA LEU A 177 -21.37 -13.45 -15.25
C LEU A 177 -20.24 -13.06 -16.20
N LYS A 178 -20.60 -12.75 -17.45
CA LYS A 178 -19.68 -12.21 -18.44
C LYS A 178 -19.11 -10.86 -17.99
N GLU A 179 -19.95 -9.93 -17.54
CA GLU A 179 -19.53 -8.63 -17.00
C GLU A 179 -18.54 -8.83 -15.84
N SER A 180 -18.85 -9.70 -14.88
CA SER A 180 -18.02 -9.96 -13.70
C SER A 180 -16.62 -10.46 -14.09
N LEU A 181 -16.52 -11.44 -15.00
CA LEU A 181 -15.24 -11.98 -15.46
C LEU A 181 -14.39 -10.94 -16.18
N PHE A 182 -15.02 -10.19 -17.09
CA PHE A 182 -14.33 -9.18 -17.88
C PHE A 182 -13.88 -8.02 -17.00
N ALA A 183 -14.70 -7.61 -16.02
CA ALA A 183 -14.35 -6.61 -15.03
C ALA A 183 -13.14 -7.03 -14.17
N CYS A 184 -13.11 -8.28 -13.68
CA CYS A 184 -12.00 -8.81 -12.88
C CYS A 184 -10.65 -8.71 -13.61
N TYR A 185 -10.64 -8.81 -14.94
CA TYR A 185 -9.43 -8.73 -15.75
C TYR A 185 -9.12 -7.30 -16.21
N LEU A 186 -10.11 -6.60 -16.78
CA LEU A 186 -9.90 -5.29 -17.42
C LEU A 186 -9.66 -4.17 -16.42
N TRP A 187 -10.17 -4.29 -15.20
CA TRP A 187 -10.02 -3.26 -14.17
C TRP A 187 -8.69 -3.32 -13.42
N LEU A 188 -7.81 -4.26 -13.79
CA LEU A 188 -6.45 -4.37 -13.26
C LEU A 188 -5.44 -3.60 -14.10
N ALA A 189 -4.29 -3.30 -13.48
CA ALA A 189 -3.13 -2.83 -14.21
C ALA A 189 -2.67 -3.89 -15.23
N PRO A 190 -2.14 -3.51 -16.40
CA PRO A 190 -1.73 -4.46 -17.44
C PRO A 190 -0.74 -5.52 -16.95
N VAL A 191 0.14 -5.16 -16.02
CA VAL A 191 1.12 -6.09 -15.42
C VAL A 191 0.48 -7.18 -14.54
N ASP A 192 -0.71 -6.90 -14.00
CA ASP A 192 -1.44 -7.79 -13.08
C ASP A 192 -2.47 -8.67 -13.79
N ARG A 193 -2.68 -8.46 -15.10
CA ARG A 193 -3.70 -9.14 -15.90
C ARG A 193 -3.43 -10.63 -16.07
N GLU A 194 -2.21 -11.02 -16.43
CA GLU A 194 -1.87 -12.42 -16.66
C GLU A 194 -1.96 -13.25 -15.37
N PRO A 195 -1.38 -12.81 -14.22
CA PRO A 195 -1.56 -13.52 -12.96
C PRO A 195 -3.03 -13.62 -12.52
N CYS A 196 -3.84 -12.59 -12.80
CA CYS A 196 -5.26 -12.63 -12.50
C CYS A 196 -6.02 -13.57 -13.45
N LEU A 197 -5.63 -13.65 -14.72
CA LEU A 197 -6.22 -14.58 -15.68
C LEU A 197 -6.02 -16.02 -15.20
N ASP A 198 -4.80 -16.37 -14.76
CA ASP A 198 -4.51 -17.68 -14.17
C ASP A 198 -5.38 -17.94 -12.92
N LEU A 199 -5.52 -16.94 -12.04
CA LEU A 199 -6.36 -17.03 -10.85
C LEU A 199 -7.83 -17.28 -11.21
N ILE A 200 -8.36 -16.56 -12.19
CA ILE A 200 -9.74 -16.71 -12.68
C ILE A 200 -9.95 -18.11 -13.28
N VAL A 201 -9.04 -18.55 -14.15
CA VAL A 201 -9.10 -19.88 -14.78
C VAL A 201 -9.04 -20.99 -13.72
N ASN A 202 -8.10 -20.89 -12.77
CA ASN A 202 -7.99 -21.85 -11.66
C ASN A 202 -9.24 -21.88 -10.78
N THR A 203 -9.80 -20.70 -10.47
CA THR A 203 -11.05 -20.61 -9.68
C THR A 203 -12.21 -21.25 -10.44
N ALA A 204 -12.37 -20.91 -11.72
CA ALA A 204 -13.46 -21.39 -12.56
C ALA A 204 -13.39 -22.88 -12.88
N THR A 205 -12.19 -23.45 -13.00
CA THR A 205 -11.98 -24.88 -13.24
C THR A 205 -12.02 -25.71 -11.96
N SER A 206 -11.91 -25.08 -10.79
CA SER A 206 -12.19 -25.70 -9.50
C SER A 206 -13.69 -25.68 -9.17
N ASN A 207 -14.11 -26.40 -8.13
CA ASN A 207 -15.50 -26.34 -7.60
C ASN A 207 -15.88 -24.97 -6.97
N ARG A 208 -15.10 -23.91 -7.24
CA ARG A 208 -15.25 -22.57 -6.66
C ARG A 208 -15.60 -21.49 -7.69
N GLY A 209 -16.00 -21.87 -8.92
CA GLY A 209 -16.36 -20.91 -9.98
C GLY A 209 -17.45 -19.90 -9.61
N PHE A 210 -18.31 -20.22 -8.62
CA PHE A 210 -19.33 -19.31 -8.09
C PHE A 210 -18.76 -18.09 -7.35
N LEU A 211 -17.49 -18.13 -6.92
CA LEU A 211 -16.89 -17.05 -6.13
C LEU A 211 -16.71 -15.77 -6.95
N VAL A 212 -16.36 -15.86 -8.23
CA VAL A 212 -16.12 -14.68 -9.09
C VAL A 212 -17.33 -13.73 -9.13
N PRO A 213 -18.54 -14.20 -9.51
CA PRO A 213 -19.72 -13.32 -9.50
C PRO A 213 -20.17 -12.93 -8.10
N ARG A 214 -20.01 -13.82 -7.09
CA ARG A 214 -20.39 -13.53 -5.70
C ARG A 214 -19.57 -12.37 -5.13
N ILE A 215 -18.24 -12.41 -5.29
CA ILE A 215 -17.33 -11.34 -4.86
C ILE A 215 -17.64 -10.06 -5.63
N PHE A 216 -17.82 -10.15 -6.95
CA PHE A 216 -18.15 -8.99 -7.77
C PHE A 216 -19.41 -8.27 -7.29
N ASP A 217 -20.53 -8.99 -7.12
CA ASP A 217 -21.79 -8.41 -6.66
C ASP A 217 -21.68 -7.84 -5.24
N ALA A 218 -20.96 -8.55 -4.36
CA ALA A 218 -20.75 -8.13 -2.99
C ALA A 218 -19.96 -6.82 -2.89
N ILE A 219 -18.89 -6.66 -3.67
CA ILE A 219 -18.11 -5.41 -3.71
C ILE A 219 -18.87 -4.29 -4.44
N LYS A 220 -19.54 -4.60 -5.56
CA LYS A 220 -20.31 -3.63 -6.36
C LYS A 220 -21.44 -2.97 -5.56
N THR A 221 -22.07 -3.74 -4.68
CA THR A 221 -23.19 -3.26 -3.85
C THR A 221 -22.72 -2.56 -2.57
N ALA A 222 -21.48 -2.79 -2.13
CA ALA A 222 -20.95 -2.18 -0.92
C ALA A 222 -20.73 -0.66 -1.03
N VAL A 223 -20.38 -0.18 -2.24
CA VAL A 223 -20.11 1.23 -2.50
C VAL A 223 -20.70 1.60 -3.87
N PRO A 224 -21.67 2.52 -3.96
CA PRO A 224 -22.28 2.92 -5.24
C PRO A 224 -21.33 3.77 -6.13
N ASP A 225 -20.38 4.49 -5.52
CA ASP A 225 -19.50 5.45 -6.18
C ASP A 225 -18.02 4.98 -6.15
N TYR A 226 -17.75 3.82 -6.73
CA TYR A 226 -16.43 3.19 -6.72
C TYR A 226 -15.53 3.61 -7.90
N LEU A 227 -14.23 3.62 -7.63
CA LEU A 227 -13.19 3.73 -8.66
C LEU A 227 -12.89 2.32 -9.21
N LEU A 228 -12.92 2.17 -10.53
CA LEU A 228 -12.80 0.86 -11.18
C LEU A 228 -11.51 0.14 -10.79
N ALA A 229 -10.39 0.88 -10.69
CA ALA A 229 -9.10 0.31 -10.33
C ALA A 229 -9.10 -0.32 -8.93
N ASP A 230 -9.69 0.35 -7.93
CA ASP A 230 -9.79 -0.24 -6.59
C ASP A 230 -10.71 -1.44 -6.56
N MET A 231 -11.82 -1.38 -7.28
CA MET A 231 -12.75 -2.50 -7.32
C MET A 231 -12.08 -3.72 -7.95
N GLY A 232 -11.34 -3.53 -9.05
CA GLY A 232 -10.52 -4.58 -9.66
C GLY A 232 -9.48 -5.16 -8.68
N ASP A 233 -8.71 -4.29 -8.02
CA ASP A 233 -7.68 -4.71 -7.05
C ASP A 233 -8.30 -5.48 -5.87
N THR A 234 -9.45 -5.03 -5.38
CA THR A 234 -10.19 -5.65 -4.27
C THR A 234 -10.75 -7.00 -4.66
N ILE A 235 -11.41 -7.11 -5.83
CA ILE A 235 -11.94 -8.38 -6.29
C ILE A 235 -10.82 -9.40 -6.45
N ARG A 236 -9.68 -8.99 -7.04
CA ARG A 236 -8.51 -9.86 -7.17
C ARG A 236 -7.98 -10.32 -5.80
N SER A 237 -7.81 -9.40 -4.85
CA SER A 237 -7.27 -9.74 -3.52
C SER A 237 -8.21 -10.66 -2.74
N THR A 238 -9.52 -10.38 -2.76
CA THR A 238 -10.54 -11.24 -2.13
C THR A 238 -10.56 -12.61 -2.79
N LEU A 239 -10.52 -12.67 -4.11
CA LEU A 239 -10.49 -13.93 -4.85
C LEU A 239 -9.26 -14.76 -4.50
N GLN A 240 -8.08 -14.11 -4.44
CA GLN A 240 -6.84 -14.77 -4.05
C GLN A 240 -6.90 -15.29 -2.61
N ALA A 241 -7.42 -14.50 -1.67
CA ALA A 241 -7.60 -14.90 -0.28
C ALA A 241 -8.55 -16.11 -0.16
N CYS A 242 -9.69 -16.09 -0.84
CA CYS A 242 -10.62 -17.23 -0.89
C CYS A 242 -9.94 -18.50 -1.43
N MET A 243 -9.08 -18.37 -2.43
CA MET A 243 -8.37 -19.51 -3.01
C MET A 243 -7.33 -20.14 -2.06
N THR A 244 -6.82 -19.37 -1.08
CA THR A 244 -5.87 -19.89 -0.08
C THR A 244 -6.51 -20.67 1.07
N LEU A 245 -7.84 -20.62 1.22
CA LEU A 245 -8.53 -21.33 2.30
C LEU A 245 -8.49 -22.86 2.09
N VAL A 246 -8.13 -23.58 3.15
CA VAL A 246 -8.07 -25.05 3.20
C VAL A 246 -9.37 -25.59 3.77
N ASN A 247 -10.07 -26.43 3.00
CA ASN A 247 -11.40 -26.98 3.36
C ASN A 247 -12.43 -25.93 3.82
N PRO A 248 -12.61 -24.82 3.08
CA PRO A 248 -13.55 -23.77 3.47
C PRO A 248 -15.00 -24.24 3.38
N THR A 249 -15.80 -23.77 4.33
CA THR A 249 -17.26 -23.79 4.29
C THR A 249 -17.78 -22.57 3.52
N GLU A 250 -19.07 -22.56 3.19
CA GLU A 250 -19.69 -21.37 2.59
C GLU A 250 -19.66 -20.15 3.53
N ALA A 251 -19.78 -20.37 4.85
CA ALA A 251 -19.71 -19.32 5.85
C ALA A 251 -18.32 -18.64 5.90
N ASP A 252 -17.25 -19.41 5.70
CA ASP A 252 -15.88 -18.86 5.67
C ASP A 252 -15.69 -17.92 4.48
N PHE A 253 -16.31 -18.23 3.34
CA PHE A 253 -16.29 -17.34 2.17
C PHE A 253 -17.10 -16.08 2.43
N ASP A 254 -18.27 -16.18 3.06
CA ASP A 254 -19.11 -15.03 3.38
C ASP A 254 -18.45 -14.08 4.39
N GLU A 255 -17.86 -14.62 5.44
CA GLU A 255 -17.13 -13.82 6.44
C GLU A 255 -15.97 -13.07 5.78
N LEU A 256 -15.18 -13.74 4.93
CA LEU A 256 -14.06 -13.11 4.22
C LEU A 256 -14.53 -12.04 3.22
N ILE A 257 -15.64 -12.29 2.51
CA ILE A 257 -16.20 -11.32 1.56
C ILE A 257 -16.73 -10.09 2.30
N GLU A 258 -17.49 -10.27 3.39
CA GLU A 258 -17.99 -9.15 4.20
C GLU A 258 -16.85 -8.33 4.80
N LEU A 259 -15.81 -9.00 5.27
CA LEU A 259 -14.64 -8.33 5.81
C LEU A 259 -13.88 -7.51 4.75
N GLU A 260 -13.70 -8.06 3.55
CA GLU A 260 -13.07 -7.31 2.45
C GLU A 260 -13.96 -6.16 1.94
N LYS A 261 -15.30 -6.26 2.05
CA LYS A 261 -16.20 -5.13 1.78
C LYS A 261 -15.98 -3.99 2.76
N GLU A 262 -15.91 -4.28 4.06
CA GLU A 262 -15.65 -3.24 5.07
C GLU A 262 -14.25 -2.64 4.91
N HIS A 263 -13.25 -3.47 4.62
CA HIS A 263 -11.90 -3.01 4.32
C HIS A 263 -11.83 -2.15 3.05
N PHE A 264 -12.62 -2.47 2.02
CA PHE A 264 -12.75 -1.65 0.82
C PHE A 264 -13.36 -0.27 1.10
N LYS A 265 -14.45 -0.20 1.88
CA LYS A 265 -15.05 1.07 2.33
C LYS A 265 -14.04 1.91 3.12
N ALA A 266 -13.33 1.28 4.04
CA ALA A 266 -12.27 1.86 4.84
C ALA A 266 -11.16 2.49 3.97
N ARG A 267 -10.59 1.75 3.01
CA ARG A 267 -9.56 2.27 2.09
C ARG A 267 -10.03 3.44 1.25
N LEU A 268 -11.28 3.39 0.78
CA LEU A 268 -11.88 4.50 0.04
C LEU A 268 -11.94 5.77 0.91
N SER A 269 -12.41 5.66 2.15
CA SER A 269 -12.43 6.78 3.10
C SER A 269 -11.02 7.31 3.38
N ALA A 270 -10.05 6.44 3.65
CA ALA A 270 -8.65 6.87 3.88
C ALA A 270 -8.08 7.64 2.68
N ARG A 271 -8.41 7.25 1.45
CA ARG A 271 -7.98 8.00 0.25
C ARG A 271 -8.69 9.34 0.13
N CYS A 272 -9.99 9.42 0.42
CA CYS A 272 -10.69 10.70 0.50
C CYS A 272 -10.00 11.64 1.49
N MET A 273 -9.45 11.13 2.60
CA MET A 273 -8.66 11.92 3.55
C MET A 273 -7.41 12.50 2.90
N GLN A 274 -6.64 11.66 2.22
CA GLN A 274 -5.40 12.10 1.56
C GLN A 274 -5.66 13.15 0.48
N ILE A 275 -6.80 13.05 -0.23
CA ILE A 275 -7.23 14.06 -1.20
C ILE A 275 -7.58 15.38 -0.50
N VAL A 276 -8.33 15.32 0.60
CA VAL A 276 -8.69 16.51 1.38
C VAL A 276 -7.43 17.15 1.98
N GLU A 277 -6.53 16.38 2.58
CA GLU A 277 -5.26 16.87 3.13
C GLU A 277 -4.37 17.51 2.06
N ALA A 278 -4.24 16.87 0.89
CA ALA A 278 -3.50 17.44 -0.23
C ALA A 278 -4.15 18.74 -0.74
N THR A 279 -5.48 18.81 -0.73
CA THR A 279 -6.23 20.01 -1.11
C THR A 279 -6.01 21.14 -0.11
N LEU A 280 -6.10 20.84 1.20
CA LEU A 280 -5.84 21.82 2.26
C LEU A 280 -4.39 22.32 2.22
N ALA A 281 -3.41 21.45 1.95
CA ALA A 281 -2.02 21.85 1.80
C ALA A 281 -1.79 22.81 0.61
N VAL A 282 -2.63 22.78 -0.42
CA VAL A 282 -2.61 23.77 -1.51
C VAL A 282 -3.21 25.10 -1.05
N ILE A 283 -4.23 25.09 -0.19
CA ILE A 283 -4.82 26.30 0.42
C ILE A 283 -3.78 27.03 1.28
N ASP A 284 -3.00 26.27 2.06
CA ASP A 284 -1.95 26.80 2.94
C ASP A 284 -0.80 27.48 2.15
N GLN A 285 -0.75 27.34 0.82
CA GLN A 285 0.17 28.05 -0.09
C GLN A 285 -0.40 29.39 -0.59
N ASP A 286 -1.20 30.07 0.23
CA ASP A 286 -1.89 31.35 -0.04
C ASP A 286 -2.96 31.31 -1.15
N PHE A 287 -3.63 30.16 -1.35
CA PHE A 287 -4.73 30.05 -2.30
C PHE A 287 -6.08 30.44 -1.71
N VAL A 288 -6.69 31.50 -2.25
CA VAL A 288 -8.06 31.90 -1.90
C VAL A 288 -9.06 31.02 -2.66
N LEU A 289 -9.42 29.87 -2.10
CA LEU A 289 -10.55 29.08 -2.59
C LEU A 289 -11.87 29.86 -2.41
N ASP A 290 -12.84 29.60 -3.27
CA ASP A 290 -14.18 30.11 -3.06
C ASP A 290 -14.86 29.43 -1.85
N LYS A 291 -15.88 30.11 -1.31
CA LYS A 291 -16.54 29.71 -0.06
C LYS A 291 -17.25 28.35 -0.15
N VAL A 292 -17.71 27.95 -1.35
CA VAL A 292 -18.43 26.69 -1.54
C VAL A 292 -17.47 25.52 -1.43
N THR A 293 -16.33 25.61 -2.13
CA THR A 293 -15.26 24.60 -2.10
C THR A 293 -14.70 24.39 -0.68
N LEU A 294 -14.52 25.47 0.09
CA LEU A 294 -14.06 25.41 1.48
C LEU A 294 -15.03 24.64 2.39
N GLU A 295 -16.33 24.91 2.27
CA GLU A 295 -17.34 24.28 3.12
C GLU A 295 -17.48 22.78 2.81
N GLN A 296 -17.41 22.40 1.53
CA GLN A 296 -17.44 21.00 1.10
C GLN A 296 -16.22 20.22 1.58
N ASN A 297 -15.02 20.80 1.50
CA ASN A 297 -13.80 20.15 2.01
C ASN A 297 -13.86 19.95 3.53
N ARG A 298 -14.46 20.90 4.25
CA ARG A 298 -14.67 20.79 5.70
C ARG A 298 -15.63 19.65 6.04
N LEU A 299 -16.80 19.59 5.41
CA LEU A 299 -17.78 18.52 5.62
C LEU A 299 -17.19 17.14 5.32
N CYS A 300 -16.41 17.03 4.24
CA CYS A 300 -15.77 15.78 3.90
C CYS A 300 -14.71 15.35 4.93
N ARG A 301 -13.93 16.29 5.48
CA ARG A 301 -12.97 15.99 6.55
C ARG A 301 -13.65 15.34 7.76
N GLU A 302 -14.82 15.84 8.17
CA GLU A 302 -15.60 15.31 9.30
C GLU A 302 -16.13 13.89 9.01
N VAL A 303 -16.64 13.63 7.80
CA VAL A 303 -17.11 12.30 7.38
C VAL A 303 -15.96 11.29 7.32
N VAL A 304 -14.78 11.70 6.86
CA VAL A 304 -13.65 10.77 6.68
C VAL A 304 -12.96 10.42 8.00
N LEU A 305 -12.87 11.37 8.94
CA LEU A 305 -12.37 11.10 10.30
C LEU A 305 -13.18 10.00 11.00
N SER A 306 -14.51 9.98 10.82
CA SER A 306 -15.35 8.93 11.41
C SER A 306 -15.12 7.53 10.82
N HIS A 307 -14.68 7.44 9.56
CA HIS A 307 -14.39 6.15 8.90
C HIS A 307 -12.95 5.65 9.11
N ARG A 308 -12.00 6.53 9.48
CA ARG A 308 -10.60 6.16 9.73
C ARG A 308 -10.45 5.14 10.87
N HIS A 309 -11.24 5.30 11.93
CA HIS A 309 -11.29 4.35 13.03
C HIS A 309 -11.79 2.95 12.61
N LEU A 310 -12.65 2.86 11.59
CA LEU A 310 -13.11 1.57 11.07
C LEU A 310 -11.99 0.82 10.34
N VAL A 311 -11.12 1.53 9.60
CA VAL A 311 -9.98 0.94 8.87
C VAL A 311 -9.01 0.24 9.82
N GLU A 312 -8.60 0.95 10.86
CA GLU A 312 -7.61 0.48 11.83
C GLU A 312 -8.12 -0.75 12.60
N THR A 313 -9.41 -0.79 12.90
CA THR A 313 -10.06 -1.92 13.58
C THR A 313 -10.20 -3.14 12.66
N THR A 314 -10.46 -2.93 11.36
CA THR A 314 -10.68 -4.01 10.38
C THR A 314 -9.38 -4.69 9.94
N ASP A 315 -8.29 -3.92 9.81
CA ASP A 315 -6.96 -4.45 9.49
C ASP A 315 -6.41 -5.39 10.59
N LEU A 316 -6.71 -5.09 11.86
CA LEU A 316 -6.39 -5.95 13.00
C LEU A 316 -7.21 -7.25 12.98
N LEU A 317 -8.48 -7.17 12.62
CA LEU A 317 -9.39 -8.31 12.47
C LEU A 317 -8.98 -9.24 11.32
N MET A 318 -8.53 -8.68 10.18
CA MET A 318 -8.00 -9.43 9.04
C MET A 318 -6.71 -10.20 9.38
N LYS A 319 -5.80 -9.59 10.15
CA LYS A 319 -4.60 -10.27 10.65
C LYS A 319 -4.96 -11.39 11.63
N SER A 320 -5.97 -11.18 12.47
CA SER A 320 -6.49 -12.18 13.41
C SER A 320 -7.11 -13.38 12.69
N LEU A 321 -7.96 -13.14 11.68
CA LEU A 321 -8.65 -14.20 10.93
C LEU A 321 -7.71 -15.02 10.03
N ARG A 322 -6.71 -14.39 9.41
CA ARG A 322 -5.65 -15.10 8.68
C ARG A 322 -4.75 -15.97 9.57
N GLY A 323 -4.79 -15.78 10.90
CA GLY A 323 -4.02 -16.52 11.90
C GLY A 323 -4.80 -17.59 12.67
N LYS A 324 -6.10 -17.80 12.42
CA LYS A 324 -6.91 -18.76 13.20
C LYS A 324 -6.73 -20.21 12.73
N THR A 325 -5.79 -20.92 13.36
CA THR A 325 -6.00 -22.35 13.68
C THR A 325 -7.17 -22.48 14.67
N PRO A 326 -8.04 -23.51 14.57
CA PRO A 326 -9.33 -23.52 15.27
C PRO A 326 -9.15 -23.69 16.79
N PRO A 327 -9.88 -22.92 17.63
CA PRO A 327 -9.94 -23.18 19.06
C PRO A 327 -10.99 -24.25 19.41
N VAL A 328 -10.65 -25.09 20.38
CA VAL A 328 -11.52 -26.08 21.03
C VAL A 328 -12.68 -25.37 21.76
N PRO A 329 -13.91 -25.90 21.74
CA PRO A 329 -15.08 -25.18 22.26
C PRO A 329 -15.16 -25.23 23.79
N HIS A 330 -15.39 -24.07 24.40
CA HIS A 330 -15.93 -23.98 25.76
C HIS A 330 -17.27 -23.24 25.75
N THR A 331 -18.28 -23.97 26.22
CA THR A 331 -19.63 -23.54 26.54
C THR A 331 -19.65 -22.67 27.81
N GLY A 332 -20.36 -21.54 27.79
CA GLY A 332 -20.66 -20.79 29.00
C GLY A 332 -21.56 -19.58 28.73
N ASN A 333 -22.83 -19.70 29.14
CA ASN A 333 -23.85 -18.66 29.12
C ASN A 333 -23.46 -17.46 30.02
N THR A 334 -23.67 -16.22 29.54
CA THR A 334 -24.07 -15.07 30.38
C THR A 334 -24.69 -13.96 29.54
N GLU A 335 -25.73 -13.34 30.10
CA GLU A 335 -26.57 -12.25 29.59
C GLU A 335 -25.81 -10.97 29.15
N PRO A 336 -26.44 -10.08 28.35
CA PRO A 336 -25.78 -8.88 27.82
C PRO A 336 -25.57 -7.80 28.90
N PRO A 337 -24.40 -7.13 28.95
CA PRO A 337 -24.18 -6.04 29.89
C PRO A 337 -24.87 -4.74 29.46
N ASP A 338 -25.47 -4.12 30.47
CA ASP A 338 -26.03 -2.77 30.53
C ASP A 338 -25.00 -1.71 30.07
N LEU A 339 -25.46 -0.72 29.29
CA LEU A 339 -24.61 0.29 28.63
C LEU A 339 -23.97 1.25 29.66
N ASP A 340 -22.64 1.30 29.61
CA ASP A 340 -21.74 2.10 30.45
C ASP A 340 -21.90 3.62 30.20
N PRO A 341 -22.02 4.50 31.23
CA PRO A 341 -22.15 5.96 31.10
C PRO A 341 -20.94 6.71 30.51
N VAL A 342 -19.96 6.02 29.94
CA VAL A 342 -18.73 6.57 29.34
C VAL A 342 -18.99 7.30 28.01
N TYR A 343 -20.15 7.15 27.38
CA TYR A 343 -20.48 7.75 26.08
C TYR A 343 -20.83 9.27 26.10
N ALA A 344 -20.73 9.95 27.24
CA ALA A 344 -21.18 11.34 27.39
C ALA A 344 -20.07 12.41 27.43
N TRP A 345 -18.81 12.07 27.14
CA TRP A 345 -17.74 13.08 27.04
C TRP A 345 -17.50 13.47 25.58
N SER A 346 -17.17 14.74 25.31
CA SER A 346 -16.61 15.12 24.01
C SER A 346 -15.23 14.49 23.91
N ILE A 347 -15.12 13.46 23.08
CA ILE A 347 -13.90 12.68 22.78
C ILE A 347 -12.70 13.60 22.54
N ASP A 348 -12.90 14.77 21.93
CA ASP A 348 -11.87 15.80 21.69
C ASP A 348 -11.17 16.31 22.96
N ARG A 349 -11.89 16.44 24.07
CA ARG A 349 -11.36 16.94 25.35
C ARG A 349 -10.59 15.85 26.12
N LEU A 350 -10.87 14.59 25.82
CA LEU A 350 -10.18 13.40 26.32
C LEU A 350 -8.90 13.16 25.47
N LEU A 351 -8.98 13.42 24.16
CA LEU A 351 -7.85 13.37 23.22
C LEU A 351 -6.84 14.50 23.42
N GLU A 352 -7.25 15.77 23.57
CA GLU A 352 -6.32 16.88 23.92
C GLU A 352 -5.52 16.62 25.21
N TRP A 353 -6.04 15.74 26.06
CA TRP A 353 -5.49 15.43 27.37
C TRP A 353 -4.60 14.18 27.38
N ILE A 354 -4.90 13.20 26.53
CA ILE A 354 -4.00 12.08 26.20
C ILE A 354 -2.83 12.59 25.33
N GLU A 355 -3.06 13.62 24.50
CA GLU A 355 -2.04 14.21 23.61
C GLU A 355 -1.10 15.24 24.29
N GLY A 356 -1.31 15.65 25.55
CA GLY A 356 -0.37 16.50 26.30
C GLY A 356 0.04 15.87 27.64
N PRO A 357 1.30 15.38 27.84
CA PRO A 357 2.57 16.07 27.56
C PRO A 357 3.65 15.20 26.90
N ILE A 358 3.29 14.12 26.21
CA ILE A 358 4.25 13.14 25.66
C ILE A 358 5.11 13.76 24.53
N THR A 359 4.64 14.85 23.92
CA THR A 359 5.34 15.59 22.85
C THR A 359 6.24 16.73 23.35
N HIS A 360 6.15 17.13 24.63
CA HIS A 360 6.92 18.27 25.14
C HIS A 360 8.24 17.82 25.80
N LYS A 361 9.33 17.88 25.01
CA LYS A 361 10.70 17.78 25.53
C LYS A 361 10.92 18.80 26.66
N LYS A 362 11.02 18.30 27.91
CA LYS A 362 11.58 19.00 29.08
C LYS A 362 11.07 20.44 29.26
N ASP A 363 9.79 20.62 29.57
CA ASP A 363 9.39 21.81 30.33
C ASP A 363 9.06 21.43 31.78
N LYS A 364 9.87 21.97 32.69
CA LYS A 364 9.99 21.60 34.11
C LYS A 364 8.77 21.98 34.97
N ARG A 365 7.60 22.19 34.39
CA ARG A 365 6.36 22.53 35.10
C ARG A 365 5.15 21.97 34.37
N LEU A 366 5.06 20.64 34.30
CA LEU A 366 3.78 19.98 34.30
C LEU A 366 3.06 20.42 35.58
N LYS A 367 2.17 21.41 35.45
CA LYS A 367 1.28 21.77 36.55
C LYS A 367 0.47 20.53 36.84
N SER A 368 0.74 19.90 38.00
CA SER A 368 -0.13 18.91 38.64
C SER A 368 -1.58 19.25 38.32
N LEU A 369 -2.31 18.27 37.80
CA LEU A 369 -3.70 18.43 37.44
C LEU A 369 -4.47 19.03 38.62
N ASP A 370 -5.12 20.17 38.39
CA ASP A 370 -5.99 20.77 39.38
C ASP A 370 -7.37 20.11 39.27
N THR A 371 -7.48 18.89 39.84
CA THR A 371 -8.67 18.04 39.86
C THR A 371 -9.94 18.82 40.23
N LYS A 372 -9.79 19.79 41.14
CA LYS A 372 -10.84 20.72 41.59
C LYS A 372 -11.37 21.60 40.48
N LYS A 373 -10.49 22.21 39.69
CA LYS A 373 -10.91 23.09 38.59
C LYS A 373 -11.59 22.32 37.46
N VAL A 374 -11.14 21.09 37.20
CA VAL A 374 -11.72 20.23 36.18
C VAL A 374 -13.12 19.78 36.58
N ALA A 375 -13.29 19.26 37.80
CA ALA A 375 -14.60 18.88 38.33
C ALA A 375 -15.58 20.07 38.34
N ALA A 376 -15.12 21.26 38.76
CA ALA A 376 -15.93 22.48 38.75
C ALA A 376 -16.36 22.93 37.35
N SER A 377 -15.45 22.88 36.35
CA SER A 377 -15.78 23.22 34.96
C SER A 377 -16.79 22.25 34.35
N GLU A 378 -16.72 20.97 34.69
CA GLU A 378 -17.61 19.93 34.17
C GLU A 378 -19.01 20.06 34.78
N ASN A 379 -19.10 20.29 36.08
CA ASN A 379 -20.38 20.60 36.73
C ASN A 379 -21.02 21.87 36.16
N GLN A 380 -20.23 22.89 35.84
CA GLN A 380 -20.71 24.10 35.18
C GLN A 380 -21.21 23.82 33.75
N ALA A 381 -20.51 23.00 32.97
CA ALA A 381 -20.94 22.60 31.62
C ALA A 381 -22.27 21.83 31.66
N ARG A 382 -22.40 20.87 32.59
CA ARG A 382 -23.63 20.08 32.81
C ARG A 382 -24.82 20.95 33.25
N GLN A 383 -24.57 21.96 34.08
CA GLN A 383 -25.60 22.94 34.46
C GLN A 383 -26.06 23.76 33.24
N THR A 384 -25.14 24.16 32.35
CA THR A 384 -25.50 24.92 31.14
C THR A 384 -26.21 24.09 30.06
N SER A 385 -25.90 22.80 29.93
CA SER A 385 -26.60 21.89 29.01
C SER A 385 -28.01 21.55 29.51
N ASN A 386 -28.18 21.35 30.82
CA ASN A 386 -29.50 21.13 31.42
C ASN A 386 -30.38 22.39 31.34
N ALA A 387 -29.81 23.60 31.41
CA ALA A 387 -30.55 24.85 31.24
C ALA A 387 -31.07 25.07 29.79
N LYS A 388 -30.35 24.57 28.77
CA LYS A 388 -30.78 24.66 27.36
C LYS A 388 -31.85 23.62 26.98
N SER A 389 -31.98 22.53 27.74
CA SER A 389 -32.92 21.44 27.48
C SER A 389 -34.23 21.52 28.29
N ALA A 390 -34.45 22.60 29.04
CA ALA A 390 -35.60 22.78 29.95
C ALA A 390 -36.97 22.97 29.25
N SER A 391 -37.12 22.61 27.97
CA SER A 391 -38.41 22.60 27.26
C SER A 391 -38.80 21.20 26.76
N LYS A 392 -38.81 20.18 27.64
CA LYS A 392 -39.85 19.12 27.69
C LYS A 392 -39.45 18.02 28.67
N LYS A 393 -40.39 17.76 29.59
CA LYS A 393 -40.52 16.63 30.51
C LYS A 393 -39.55 16.56 31.70
N ALA A 394 -40.19 16.50 32.86
CA ALA A 394 -39.63 16.07 34.12
C ALA A 394 -39.18 14.59 34.06
N SER A 395 -37.99 14.33 34.59
CA SER A 395 -37.41 13.02 34.92
C SER A 395 -36.22 13.30 35.84
N SER A 396 -36.35 13.21 37.17
CA SER A 396 -36.16 12.01 37.99
C SER A 396 -34.75 11.38 37.90
N LYS A 397 -33.77 12.04 38.49
CA LYS A 397 -32.78 11.55 39.48
C LYS A 397 -31.80 12.70 39.67
N ALA A 398 -31.40 12.98 40.90
CA ALA A 398 -30.40 14.01 41.15
C ALA A 398 -29.14 13.66 40.32
N ASP A 399 -28.81 14.50 39.34
CA ASP A 399 -27.53 14.47 38.65
C ASP A 399 -26.47 14.52 39.74
N THR A 400 -25.78 13.40 39.96
CA THR A 400 -24.77 13.30 41.01
C THR A 400 -23.60 14.16 40.58
N GLU A 401 -23.21 15.11 41.42
CA GLU A 401 -22.17 16.09 41.13
C GLU A 401 -20.85 15.38 40.80
N PHE A 402 -20.26 15.70 39.64
CA PHE A 402 -19.05 15.05 39.14
C PHE A 402 -17.88 15.44 40.06
N SER A 403 -17.20 14.44 40.64
CA SER A 403 -16.24 14.63 41.72
C SER A 403 -14.79 14.50 41.26
N GLU A 404 -13.84 15.01 42.06
CA GLU A 404 -12.39 14.86 41.81
C GLU A 404 -11.96 13.39 41.70
N LYS A 405 -12.63 12.49 42.44
CA LYS A 405 -12.36 11.05 42.41
C LYS A 405 -12.75 10.42 41.08
N ASP A 406 -13.76 10.94 40.42
CA ASP A 406 -14.18 10.48 39.09
C ASP A 406 -13.13 10.88 38.04
N VAL A 407 -12.54 12.09 38.17
CA VAL A 407 -11.41 12.54 37.34
C VAL A 407 -10.20 11.63 37.52
N GLU A 408 -9.79 11.34 38.76
CA GLU A 408 -8.66 10.45 39.04
C GLU A 408 -8.88 9.02 38.52
N THR A 409 -10.12 8.51 38.61
CA THR A 409 -10.47 7.18 38.10
C THR A 409 -10.35 7.14 36.57
N THR A 410 -10.88 8.16 35.88
CA THR A 410 -10.77 8.26 34.42
C THR A 410 -9.32 8.38 33.95
N VAL A 411 -8.48 9.16 34.65
CA VAL A 411 -7.03 9.26 34.37
C VAL A 411 -6.39 7.88 34.43
N ARG A 412 -6.60 7.16 35.53
CA ARG A 412 -6.00 5.84 35.74
C ARG A 412 -6.46 4.85 34.70
N THR A 413 -7.76 4.82 34.38
CA THR A 413 -8.31 3.98 33.33
C THR A 413 -7.67 4.28 31.98
N GLY A 414 -7.55 5.56 31.60
CA GLY A 414 -6.91 5.96 30.34
C GLY A 414 -5.44 5.56 30.25
N LEU A 415 -4.67 5.74 31.33
CA LEU A 415 -3.27 5.34 31.39
C LEU A 415 -3.09 3.81 31.31
N CYS A 416 -3.96 3.05 31.97
CA CYS A 416 -3.96 1.58 31.88
C CYS A 416 -4.33 1.09 30.48
N SER A 417 -5.31 1.71 29.83
CA SER A 417 -5.68 1.40 28.44
C SER A 417 -4.54 1.70 27.48
N ALA A 418 -3.84 2.82 27.64
CA ALA A 418 -2.65 3.14 26.85
C ALA A 418 -1.52 2.12 27.08
N ALA A 419 -1.29 1.69 28.32
CA ALA A 419 -0.28 0.67 28.63
C ALA A 419 -0.61 -0.69 27.99
N ALA A 420 -1.90 -1.09 28.01
CA ALA A 420 -2.37 -2.31 27.37
C ALA A 420 -2.16 -2.26 25.85
N PHE A 421 -2.51 -1.13 25.22
CA PHE A 421 -2.29 -0.90 23.79
C PHE A 421 -0.80 -1.03 23.41
N PHE A 422 0.10 -0.33 24.13
CA PHE A 422 1.53 -0.42 23.83
C PHE A 422 2.09 -1.82 24.06
N LEU A 423 1.62 -2.53 25.07
CA LEU A 423 2.05 -3.91 25.32
C LEU A 423 1.67 -4.83 24.15
N GLU A 424 0.46 -4.72 23.62
CA GLU A 424 0.03 -5.46 22.43
C GLU A 424 0.84 -5.10 21.19
N GLU A 425 1.04 -3.79 20.93
CA GLU A 425 1.81 -3.36 19.77
C GLU A 425 3.28 -3.77 19.85
N ILE A 426 3.91 -3.72 21.04
CA ILE A 426 5.27 -4.22 21.24
C ILE A 426 5.36 -5.72 20.98
N ASN A 427 4.36 -6.51 21.37
CA ASN A 427 4.32 -7.95 21.07
C ASN A 427 4.26 -8.23 19.56
N ASP A 428 3.46 -7.46 18.83
CA ASP A 428 3.35 -7.60 17.39
C ASP A 428 4.63 -7.16 16.67
N LEU A 429 5.23 -6.04 17.11
CA LEU A 429 6.50 -5.57 16.57
C LEU A 429 7.66 -6.50 16.90
N LEU A 430 7.67 -7.17 18.05
CA LEU A 430 8.66 -8.21 18.38
C LEU A 430 8.57 -9.39 17.41
N ARG A 431 7.36 -9.89 17.13
CA ARG A 431 7.16 -10.98 16.16
C ARG A 431 7.61 -10.55 14.76
N LEU A 432 7.24 -9.34 14.34
CA LEU A 432 7.67 -8.77 13.07
C LEU A 432 9.20 -8.64 13.01
N GLY A 433 9.81 -8.09 14.05
CA GLY A 433 11.26 -7.89 14.11
C GLY A 433 12.05 -9.20 14.11
N GLN A 434 11.57 -10.23 14.79
CA GLN A 434 12.13 -11.59 14.71
C GLN A 434 12.04 -12.15 13.29
N SER A 435 10.89 -11.98 12.61
CA SER A 435 10.71 -12.45 11.22
C SER A 435 11.62 -11.74 10.23
N LEU A 436 11.87 -10.44 10.44
CA LEU A 436 12.74 -9.61 9.62
C LEU A 436 14.22 -9.70 10.01
N ARG A 437 14.55 -10.45 11.09
CA ARG A 437 15.90 -10.53 11.68
C ARG A 437 16.49 -9.15 11.94
N MET A 438 15.72 -8.30 12.59
CA MET A 438 16.13 -6.97 13.03
C MET A 438 17.24 -7.05 14.08
N ASP A 439 17.89 -5.91 14.35
CA ASP A 439 18.96 -5.78 15.34
C ASP A 439 18.53 -6.31 16.72
N ASP A 440 19.32 -7.23 17.28
CA ASP A 440 19.09 -7.86 18.58
C ASP A 440 18.97 -6.82 19.70
N GLN A 441 19.66 -5.68 19.60
CA GLN A 441 19.56 -4.60 20.59
C GLN A 441 18.18 -3.93 20.58
N LEU A 442 17.53 -3.83 19.42
CA LEU A 442 16.17 -3.29 19.32
C LEU A 442 15.15 -4.29 19.86
N LEU A 443 15.33 -5.58 19.56
CA LEU A 443 14.49 -6.64 20.08
C LEU A 443 14.59 -6.75 21.61
N GLU A 444 15.79 -6.60 22.17
CA GLU A 444 16.03 -6.61 23.62
C GLU A 444 15.34 -5.41 24.31
N ARG A 445 15.39 -4.22 23.72
CA ARG A 445 14.67 -3.03 24.24
C ARG A 445 13.17 -3.26 24.31
N CYS A 446 12.58 -3.85 23.26
CA CYS A 446 11.17 -4.24 23.26
C CYS A 446 10.85 -5.26 24.35
N HIS A 447 11.72 -6.25 24.54
CA HIS A 447 11.52 -7.27 25.57
C HIS A 447 11.57 -6.66 26.99
N ASN A 448 12.45 -5.67 27.20
CA ASN A 448 12.65 -5.03 28.50
C ASN A 448 11.50 -4.10 28.91
N ILE A 449 10.77 -3.49 27.96
CA ILE A 449 9.68 -2.56 28.26
C ILE A 449 8.34 -3.27 28.57
N GLN A 450 8.19 -4.55 28.21
CA GLN A 450 6.97 -5.33 28.47
C GLN A 450 6.64 -5.45 29.96
N ALA A 451 7.62 -5.75 30.81
CA ALA A 451 7.39 -5.93 32.25
C ALA A 451 6.95 -4.62 32.94
N PRO A 452 7.58 -3.46 32.69
CA PRO A 452 7.07 -2.17 33.14
C PRO A 452 5.63 -1.87 32.72
N LEU A 453 5.25 -2.16 31.47
CA LEU A 453 3.87 -1.94 30.99
C LEU A 453 2.86 -2.87 31.67
N GLN A 454 3.21 -4.14 31.89
CA GLN A 454 2.38 -5.08 32.64
C GLN A 454 2.16 -4.64 34.08
N LEU A 455 3.18 -4.08 34.74
CA LEU A 455 3.06 -3.54 36.09
C LEU A 455 2.09 -2.35 36.14
N VAL A 456 2.13 -1.45 35.16
CA VAL A 456 1.17 -0.32 35.07
C VAL A 456 -0.28 -0.83 34.99
N ILE A 457 -0.52 -1.85 34.16
CA ILE A 457 -1.86 -2.45 33.99
C ILE A 457 -2.33 -3.12 35.28
N GLN A 458 -1.45 -3.87 35.96
CA GLN A 458 -1.77 -4.62 37.18
C GLN A 458 -1.99 -3.70 38.39
N ASP A 459 -1.19 -2.65 38.53
CA ASP A 459 -1.27 -1.67 39.62
C ASP A 459 -2.31 -0.56 39.36
N GLY A 460 -3.00 -0.59 38.23
CA GLY A 460 -4.05 0.39 37.95
C GLY A 460 -3.53 1.83 37.82
N ALA A 461 -2.27 2.00 37.36
CA ALA A 461 -1.59 3.29 37.28
C ALA A 461 -1.62 4.09 38.60
N SER A 462 -1.32 3.44 39.74
CA SER A 462 -1.32 4.07 41.08
C SER A 462 -0.51 5.36 41.13
N ASN A 463 0.62 5.42 40.40
CA ASN A 463 1.46 6.60 40.21
C ASN A 463 1.42 7.09 38.74
N PRO A 464 0.62 8.14 38.43
CA PRO A 464 0.47 8.66 37.08
C PRO A 464 1.77 9.18 36.45
N ASP A 465 2.65 9.83 37.21
CA ASP A 465 3.89 10.41 36.70
C ASP A 465 4.89 9.33 36.27
N GLU A 466 5.02 8.26 37.07
CA GLU A 466 5.85 7.11 36.72
C GLU A 466 5.27 6.35 35.52
N THR A 467 3.95 6.23 35.47
CA THR A 467 3.24 5.59 34.36
C THR A 467 3.46 6.35 33.05
N GLN A 468 3.40 7.68 33.07
CA GLN A 468 3.69 8.50 31.89
C GLN A 468 5.11 8.30 31.35
N ASN A 469 6.12 8.17 32.24
CA ASN A 469 7.49 7.89 31.81
C ASN A 469 7.64 6.50 31.15
N VAL A 470 6.92 5.49 31.67
CA VAL A 470 6.89 4.15 31.08
C VAL A 470 6.21 4.18 29.71
N LEU A 471 5.08 4.88 29.57
CA LEU A 471 4.37 5.04 28.29
C LEU A 471 5.23 5.79 27.26
N GLN A 472 5.94 6.85 27.67
CA GLN A 472 6.86 7.57 26.79
C GLN A 472 7.99 6.65 26.30
N SER A 473 8.59 5.86 27.20
CA SER A 473 9.63 4.89 26.84
C SER A 473 9.11 3.81 25.89
N ALA A 474 7.86 3.39 26.05
CA ALA A 474 7.19 2.46 25.14
C ALA A 474 6.98 3.07 23.75
N GLN A 475 6.52 4.31 23.68
CA GLN A 475 6.36 5.04 22.41
C GLN A 475 7.69 5.17 21.65
N GLU A 476 8.77 5.60 22.32
CA GLU A 476 10.10 5.71 21.72
C GLU A 476 10.60 4.35 21.19
N THR A 477 10.30 3.28 21.91
CA THR A 477 10.64 1.90 21.52
C THR A 477 9.85 1.45 20.29
N VAL A 478 8.55 1.73 20.25
CA VAL A 478 7.67 1.45 19.09
C VAL A 478 8.15 2.20 17.85
N ASP A 479 8.48 3.48 17.97
CA ASP A 479 8.96 4.29 16.84
C ASP A 479 10.32 3.81 16.32
N ALA A 480 11.24 3.44 17.23
CA ALA A 480 12.52 2.84 16.86
C ALA A 480 12.33 1.50 16.11
N MET A 481 11.40 0.66 16.56
CA MET A 481 11.06 -0.60 15.89
C MET A 481 10.44 -0.39 14.51
N ARG A 482 9.49 0.54 14.37
CA ARG A 482 8.88 0.86 13.07
C ARG A 482 9.92 1.36 12.07
N SER A 483 10.86 2.20 12.52
CA SER A 483 11.99 2.64 11.71
C SER A 483 12.90 1.47 11.31
N GLY A 484 13.30 0.63 12.27
CA GLY A 484 14.13 -0.55 12.02
C GLY A 484 13.47 -1.57 11.08
N ALA A 485 12.16 -1.77 11.19
CA ALA A 485 11.39 -2.66 10.31
C ALA A 485 11.39 -2.16 8.86
N ARG A 486 11.24 -0.85 8.64
CA ARG A 486 11.34 -0.26 7.29
C ARG A 486 12.72 -0.49 6.67
N ILE A 487 13.79 -0.31 7.46
CA ILE A 487 15.16 -0.57 7.01
C ILE A 487 15.34 -2.05 6.65
N ALA A 488 14.91 -2.97 7.53
CA ALA A 488 15.03 -4.40 7.31
C ALA A 488 14.24 -4.88 6.09
N GLN A 489 13.02 -4.36 5.87
CA GLN A 489 12.23 -4.63 4.67
C GLN A 489 12.91 -4.14 3.39
N GLY A 490 13.50 -2.93 3.42
CA GLY A 490 14.27 -2.39 2.30
C GLY A 490 15.48 -3.25 1.95
N GLN A 491 16.21 -3.74 2.97
CA GLN A 491 17.32 -4.67 2.79
C GLN A 491 16.85 -6.01 2.21
N GLN A 492 15.75 -6.58 2.71
CA GLN A 492 15.21 -7.84 2.20
C GLN A 492 14.78 -7.72 0.72
N LEU A 493 14.13 -6.62 0.33
CA LEU A 493 13.75 -6.37 -1.06
C LEU A 493 14.98 -6.23 -1.97
N THR A 494 16.02 -5.54 -1.50
CA THR A 494 17.30 -5.39 -2.22
C THR A 494 17.96 -6.75 -2.45
N ARG A 495 18.04 -7.58 -1.39
CA ARG A 495 18.55 -8.96 -1.46
C ARG A 495 17.73 -9.84 -2.40
N GLN A 496 16.40 -9.73 -2.40
CA GLN A 496 15.53 -10.47 -3.34
C GLN A 496 15.77 -10.07 -4.79
N ARG A 497 15.87 -8.75 -5.07
CA ARG A 497 16.20 -8.24 -6.40
C ARG A 497 17.57 -8.72 -6.86
N PHE A 498 18.55 -8.73 -5.97
CA PHE A 498 19.88 -9.26 -6.24
C PHE A 498 19.83 -10.75 -6.60
N THR A 499 19.17 -11.59 -5.80
CA THR A 499 19.00 -13.02 -6.09
C THR A 499 18.37 -13.25 -7.47
N ALA A 500 17.29 -12.55 -7.78
CA ALA A 500 16.61 -12.68 -9.07
C ALA A 500 17.52 -12.24 -10.25
N ALA A 501 18.28 -11.15 -10.06
CA ALA A 501 19.23 -10.67 -11.07
C ALA A 501 20.38 -11.66 -11.29
N LEU A 502 20.92 -12.25 -10.22
CA LEU A 502 21.97 -13.27 -10.27
C LEU A 502 21.48 -14.54 -10.98
N GLU A 503 20.30 -15.06 -10.61
CA GLU A 503 19.73 -16.24 -11.27
C GLU A 503 19.47 -16.02 -12.77
N ARG A 504 18.98 -14.83 -13.13
CA ARG A 504 18.78 -14.45 -14.53
C ARG A 504 20.10 -14.41 -15.28
N LEU A 505 21.13 -13.78 -14.70
CA LEU A 505 22.46 -13.71 -15.30
C LEU A 505 23.07 -15.10 -15.45
N LEU A 506 22.98 -15.97 -14.44
CA LEU A 506 23.46 -17.35 -14.51
C LEU A 506 22.84 -18.16 -15.66
N ARG A 507 21.56 -17.93 -15.98
CA ARG A 507 20.89 -18.60 -17.11
C ARG A 507 21.34 -18.07 -18.49
N GLN A 508 21.80 -16.83 -18.54
CA GLN A 508 22.23 -16.16 -19.77
C GLN A 508 23.74 -16.33 -20.02
N GLU A 509 24.53 -16.42 -18.97
CA GLU A 509 25.99 -16.52 -19.03
C GLU A 509 26.43 -17.86 -19.65
N ALA A 510 27.30 -17.77 -20.64
CA ALA A 510 27.96 -18.93 -21.23
C ALA A 510 28.91 -19.58 -20.21
N LEU A 511 28.53 -20.75 -19.69
CA LEU A 511 29.35 -21.54 -18.77
C LEU A 511 30.36 -22.39 -19.56
N VAL A 512 31.60 -21.92 -19.64
CA VAL A 512 32.70 -22.55 -20.39
C VAL A 512 33.80 -22.94 -19.42
N LEU A 513 34.28 -24.18 -19.51
CA LEU A 513 35.32 -24.68 -18.61
C LEU A 513 36.57 -23.76 -18.63
N ARG A 514 37.07 -23.41 -17.44
CA ARG A 514 38.21 -22.49 -17.21
C ARG A 514 37.97 -21.01 -17.55
N LYS A 515 36.75 -20.61 -17.88
CA LYS A 515 36.41 -19.18 -18.07
C LYS A 515 36.54 -18.42 -16.74
N ARG A 516 37.27 -17.29 -16.79
CA ARG A 516 37.62 -16.47 -15.61
C ARG A 516 37.01 -15.06 -15.63
N HIS A 517 36.08 -14.82 -16.53
CA HIS A 517 35.34 -13.56 -16.66
C HIS A 517 33.87 -13.88 -16.93
N GLY A 518 33.01 -12.86 -16.91
CA GLY A 518 31.59 -12.99 -17.13
C GLY A 518 30.89 -11.64 -17.01
N GLY A 519 29.56 -11.67 -17.01
CA GLY A 519 28.75 -10.46 -16.86
C GLY A 519 28.76 -9.86 -15.46
N VAL A 520 28.22 -8.64 -15.38
CA VAL A 520 27.96 -7.92 -14.13
C VAL A 520 26.52 -8.17 -13.70
N VAL A 521 26.30 -8.49 -12.42
CA VAL A 521 24.95 -8.63 -11.85
C VAL A 521 24.28 -7.26 -11.87
N ALA A 522 23.20 -7.13 -12.65
CA ALA A 522 22.50 -5.85 -12.89
C ALA A 522 21.77 -5.26 -11.67
N ALA A 523 22.03 -5.77 -10.47
CA ALA A 523 21.48 -5.29 -9.21
C ALA A 523 22.63 -4.94 -8.26
N LEU A 524 22.61 -3.71 -7.76
CA LEU A 524 23.60 -3.23 -6.81
C LEU A 524 23.35 -3.85 -5.43
N LEU A 525 24.42 -4.23 -4.75
CA LEU A 525 24.37 -4.75 -3.38
C LEU A 525 25.29 -3.92 -2.48
N PRO A 526 24.85 -3.46 -1.29
CA PRO A 526 25.72 -2.74 -0.37
C PRO A 526 26.93 -3.60 0.03
N ALA A 527 28.10 -2.97 0.25
CA ALA A 527 29.31 -3.70 0.67
C ALA A 527 29.12 -4.47 1.99
N ALA A 528 28.30 -3.94 2.90
CA ALA A 528 27.96 -4.57 4.17
C ALA A 528 27.23 -5.92 4.01
N ASP A 529 26.57 -6.15 2.86
CA ASP A 529 25.84 -7.38 2.58
C ASP A 529 26.73 -8.51 2.00
N TRP A 530 28.06 -8.32 1.92
CA TRP A 530 28.98 -9.38 1.51
C TRP A 530 28.84 -10.64 2.38
N GLY A 531 28.72 -10.48 3.70
CA GLY A 531 28.53 -11.61 4.62
C GLY A 531 27.24 -12.38 4.35
N TRP A 532 26.17 -11.69 3.98
CA TRP A 532 24.93 -12.31 3.53
C TRP A 532 25.12 -13.06 2.21
N ALA A 533 25.78 -12.46 1.22
CA ALA A 533 26.02 -13.08 -0.07
C ALA A 533 26.85 -14.37 0.05
N VAL A 534 27.87 -14.37 0.93
CA VAL A 534 28.63 -15.58 1.28
C VAL A 534 27.71 -16.65 1.88
N GLN A 535 26.88 -16.31 2.87
CA GLN A 535 25.95 -17.27 3.46
C GLN A 535 24.91 -17.81 2.47
N ALA A 536 24.43 -16.96 1.55
CA ALA A 536 23.39 -17.31 0.59
C ALA A 536 23.92 -18.12 -0.59
N PHE A 537 25.09 -17.78 -1.13
CA PHE A 537 25.57 -18.26 -2.43
C PHE A 537 26.88 -19.06 -2.39
N HIS A 538 27.69 -18.97 -1.33
CA HIS A 538 28.98 -19.68 -1.30
C HIS A 538 28.78 -21.20 -1.16
N GLU A 539 29.40 -21.96 -2.07
CA GLU A 539 29.36 -23.44 -2.15
C GLU A 539 27.92 -23.97 -2.23
N ARG A 540 27.14 -23.39 -3.15
CA ARG A 540 25.72 -23.71 -3.36
C ARG A 540 25.53 -24.42 -4.68
N TRP A 541 24.92 -25.59 -4.62
CA TRP A 541 24.74 -26.47 -5.77
C TRP A 541 23.74 -25.90 -6.79
N LEU A 542 24.07 -26.04 -8.07
CA LEU A 542 23.26 -25.66 -9.21
C LEU A 542 22.71 -26.90 -9.95
N PRO A 543 21.65 -27.57 -9.44
CA PRO A 543 21.15 -28.84 -9.98
C PRO A 543 20.60 -28.74 -11.41
N THR A 544 20.16 -27.56 -11.83
CA THR A 544 19.57 -27.32 -13.15
C THR A 544 20.61 -27.18 -14.26
N PHE A 545 21.89 -26.94 -13.91
CA PHE A 545 22.97 -26.73 -14.86
C PHE A 545 23.73 -28.04 -15.09
N THR A 546 23.28 -28.82 -16.08
CA THR A 546 23.80 -30.17 -16.38
C THR A 546 24.69 -30.21 -17.63
N GLN A 547 25.00 -29.06 -18.22
CA GLN A 547 25.77 -28.94 -19.45
C GLN A 547 26.75 -27.77 -19.36
N LEU A 548 27.89 -27.90 -20.02
CA LEU A 548 28.86 -26.82 -20.26
C LEU A 548 28.95 -26.53 -21.76
N GLN A 549 29.27 -25.31 -22.11
CA GLN A 549 29.55 -24.92 -23.49
C GLN A 549 31.02 -25.24 -23.82
N ASN A 550 31.27 -25.74 -25.04
CA ASN A 550 32.61 -26.22 -25.43
C ASN A 550 33.61 -25.08 -25.65
N SER A 551 33.15 -23.92 -26.13
CA SER A 551 33.91 -22.68 -26.32
C SER A 551 32.96 -21.50 -26.26
N GLU A 552 33.45 -20.28 -26.01
CA GLU A 552 32.60 -19.08 -25.95
C GLU A 552 31.87 -18.79 -27.28
N ASP A 553 32.52 -19.05 -28.41
CA ASP A 553 31.97 -18.81 -29.75
C ASP A 553 31.13 -19.99 -30.30
N ASP A 554 31.13 -21.13 -29.61
CA ASP A 554 30.49 -22.36 -30.07
C ASP A 554 29.21 -22.65 -29.27
N LEU A 555 28.05 -22.68 -29.94
CA LEU A 555 26.76 -22.99 -29.31
C LEU A 555 26.61 -24.47 -28.90
N THR A 556 27.57 -25.34 -29.21
CA THR A 556 27.51 -26.74 -28.80
C THR A 556 27.75 -26.90 -27.30
N LYS A 557 26.87 -27.70 -26.67
CA LYS A 557 26.89 -27.98 -25.23
C LYS A 557 27.26 -29.44 -24.99
N SER A 558 28.25 -29.68 -24.13
CA SER A 558 28.61 -31.00 -23.64
C SER A 558 27.93 -31.26 -22.29
N ARG A 559 27.38 -32.47 -22.12
CA ARG A 559 26.77 -32.87 -20.85
C ARG A 559 27.86 -33.05 -19.80
N LEU A 560 27.62 -32.54 -18.60
CA LEU A 560 28.51 -32.77 -17.46
C LEU A 560 28.58 -34.27 -17.15
N PRO A 561 29.79 -34.80 -16.86
CA PRO A 561 29.94 -36.16 -16.35
C PRO A 561 29.12 -36.39 -15.08
N ALA A 562 28.69 -37.63 -14.84
CA ALA A 562 27.87 -37.98 -13.67
C ALA A 562 28.60 -37.77 -12.32
N ASP A 563 29.94 -37.77 -12.33
CA ASP A 563 30.80 -37.45 -11.19
C ASP A 563 31.13 -35.95 -11.08
N CYS A 564 30.52 -35.09 -11.91
CA CYS A 564 30.74 -33.64 -11.89
C CYS A 564 29.44 -32.88 -11.59
N ALA A 565 29.57 -31.75 -10.92
CA ALA A 565 28.48 -30.82 -10.61
C ALA A 565 28.98 -29.37 -10.69
N LEU A 566 28.05 -28.42 -10.74
CA LEU A 566 28.37 -26.99 -10.70
C LEU A 566 27.86 -26.38 -9.40
N ALA A 567 28.65 -25.48 -8.81
CA ALA A 567 28.25 -24.74 -7.64
C ALA A 567 28.75 -23.28 -7.70
N LEU A 568 28.05 -22.41 -7.00
CA LEU A 568 28.48 -21.02 -6.83
C LEU A 568 29.60 -20.93 -5.79
N TYR A 569 30.48 -19.95 -5.99
CA TYR A 569 31.60 -19.66 -5.10
C TYR A 569 31.77 -18.15 -5.01
N VAL A 570 31.72 -17.61 -3.80
CA VAL A 570 31.83 -16.16 -3.55
C VAL A 570 33.28 -15.82 -3.16
N THR A 571 33.90 -14.86 -3.87
CA THR A 571 35.27 -14.37 -3.64
C THR A 571 35.29 -12.87 -3.43
N GLY A 572 36.23 -12.36 -2.61
CA GLY A 572 36.45 -10.92 -2.46
C GLY A 572 37.08 -10.24 -3.68
N SER A 573 36.89 -8.92 -3.78
CA SER A 573 37.25 -7.98 -4.86
C SER A 573 38.69 -7.97 -5.41
N SER A 574 39.64 -8.68 -4.78
CA SER A 574 41.08 -8.35 -4.78
C SER A 574 41.75 -8.02 -6.14
N LEU A 575 41.18 -8.40 -7.29
CA LEU A 575 41.66 -8.05 -8.63
C LEU A 575 40.59 -7.57 -9.63
N SER A 576 39.30 -7.57 -9.29
CA SER A 576 38.20 -7.35 -10.26
C SER A 576 37.72 -5.91 -10.38
N LYS A 577 38.11 -5.01 -9.46
CA LYS A 577 37.59 -3.62 -9.32
C LYS A 577 36.09 -3.54 -8.99
N HIS A 578 35.43 -4.67 -8.79
CA HIS A 578 34.04 -4.79 -8.35
C HIS A 578 34.00 -5.02 -6.83
N ALA A 579 32.83 -4.95 -6.18
CA ALA A 579 32.73 -5.11 -4.73
C ALA A 579 33.13 -6.52 -4.25
N PHE A 580 32.71 -7.53 -5.01
CA PHE A 580 33.10 -8.93 -4.87
C PHE A 580 32.64 -9.69 -6.12
N ASP A 581 33.05 -10.96 -6.24
CA ASP A 581 32.70 -11.79 -7.38
C ASP A 581 31.97 -13.06 -6.94
N ILE A 582 31.10 -13.57 -7.81
CA ILE A 582 30.43 -14.86 -7.68
C ILE A 582 30.81 -15.70 -8.90
N SER A 583 31.68 -16.70 -8.70
CA SER A 583 32.09 -17.63 -9.73
C SER A 583 31.26 -18.91 -9.71
N VAL A 584 31.17 -19.57 -10.86
CA VAL A 584 30.61 -20.92 -10.98
C VAL A 584 31.77 -21.90 -11.07
N HIS A 585 31.88 -22.86 -10.16
CA HIS A 585 32.98 -23.83 -10.13
C HIS A 585 32.52 -25.24 -10.45
N VAL A 586 33.42 -26.02 -11.05
CA VAL A 586 33.25 -27.47 -11.19
C VAL A 586 33.59 -28.17 -9.87
N TRP A 587 32.66 -29.00 -9.41
CA TRP A 587 32.85 -29.90 -8.28
C TRP A 587 32.91 -31.32 -8.77
N ARG A 588 33.73 -32.14 -8.10
CA ARG A 588 33.89 -33.56 -8.45
C ARG A 588 33.57 -34.46 -7.28
N ARG A 589 32.88 -35.56 -7.59
CA ARG A 589 32.57 -36.61 -6.63
C ARG A 589 33.82 -37.43 -6.32
N ARG A 590 34.02 -37.76 -5.05
CA ARG A 590 35.06 -38.67 -4.60
C ARG A 590 34.80 -40.09 -5.12
N LYS A 591 35.88 -40.83 -5.36
CA LYS A 591 35.82 -42.19 -5.89
C LYS A 591 35.08 -43.11 -4.92
N GLY A 592 34.09 -43.84 -5.42
CA GLY A 592 33.29 -44.79 -4.64
C GLY A 592 32.04 -44.20 -3.98
N CYS A 593 31.86 -42.88 -3.98
CA CYS A 593 30.66 -42.25 -3.43
C CYS A 593 29.53 -42.21 -4.47
N THR A 594 28.27 -42.35 -4.02
CA THR A 594 27.08 -42.36 -4.89
C THR A 594 26.06 -41.26 -4.57
N SER A 595 26.31 -40.43 -3.55
CA SER A 595 25.42 -39.35 -3.11
C SER A 595 25.27 -38.23 -4.14
N ILE A 596 24.18 -37.47 -4.00
CA ILE A 596 23.95 -36.23 -4.76
C ILE A 596 24.94 -35.13 -4.35
N ALA A 597 25.10 -34.13 -5.21
CA ALA A 597 26.08 -33.05 -5.04
C ALA A 597 25.74 -32.09 -3.89
N GLY A 598 24.45 -31.76 -3.70
CA GLY A 598 23.99 -30.97 -2.56
C GLY A 598 23.59 -31.81 -1.36
N THR A 599 23.37 -31.15 -0.21
CA THR A 599 22.76 -31.77 0.98
C THR A 599 21.29 -32.13 0.77
N SER A 600 20.64 -31.56 -0.25
CA SER A 600 19.29 -31.88 -0.71
C SER A 600 19.19 -31.67 -2.23
N ALA A 601 18.07 -32.09 -2.83
CA ALA A 601 17.78 -31.87 -4.26
C ALA A 601 17.35 -30.44 -4.61
N GLN A 602 17.32 -29.52 -3.64
CA GLN A 602 16.85 -28.15 -3.84
C GLN A 602 17.88 -27.29 -4.58
N HIS A 603 17.38 -26.31 -5.35
CA HIS A 603 18.23 -25.31 -5.99
C HIS A 603 18.98 -24.50 -4.91
N LEU A 604 20.28 -24.27 -5.12
CA LEU A 604 21.17 -23.62 -4.14
C LEU A 604 21.24 -24.36 -2.79
N ALA A 605 21.05 -25.68 -2.76
CA ALA A 605 21.38 -26.46 -1.56
C ALA A 605 22.91 -26.38 -1.28
N PRO A 606 23.36 -26.34 -0.02
CA PRO A 606 24.78 -26.45 0.32
C PRO A 606 25.42 -27.68 -0.32
N MET A 607 26.66 -27.58 -0.79
CA MET A 607 27.40 -28.72 -1.32
C MET A 607 27.70 -29.76 -0.24
N ASN A 608 27.54 -31.04 -0.57
CA ASN A 608 27.94 -32.17 0.27
C ASN A 608 29.48 -32.35 0.20
N LYS A 609 30.20 -31.63 1.06
CA LYS A 609 31.68 -31.64 1.09
C LYS A 609 32.31 -32.97 1.54
N VAL A 610 31.50 -33.89 2.08
CA VAL A 610 31.98 -35.22 2.47
C VAL A 610 32.32 -36.02 1.22
N ASP A 611 31.37 -36.10 0.28
CA ASP A 611 31.48 -36.91 -0.91
C ASP A 611 31.92 -36.14 -2.15
N TRP A 612 31.89 -34.80 -2.11
CA TRP A 612 32.25 -33.92 -3.20
C TRP A 612 33.31 -32.92 -2.77
N TYR A 613 34.14 -32.49 -3.71
CA TYR A 613 35.13 -31.45 -3.48
C TYR A 613 35.15 -30.46 -4.64
N ASP A 614 35.43 -29.20 -4.33
CA ASP A 614 35.63 -28.16 -5.32
C ASP A 614 36.95 -28.43 -6.07
N THR A 615 36.91 -28.40 -7.40
CA THR A 615 38.12 -28.49 -8.22
C THR A 615 38.83 -27.15 -8.38
N LEU A 616 38.20 -26.05 -7.94
CA LEU A 616 38.62 -24.67 -8.14
C LEU A 616 38.76 -24.29 -9.63
N ILE A 617 38.12 -25.05 -10.51
CA ILE A 617 38.07 -24.75 -11.95
C ILE A 617 36.81 -23.90 -12.19
N PRO A 618 36.95 -22.60 -12.50
CA PRO A 618 35.80 -21.76 -12.78
C PRO A 618 35.24 -22.03 -14.18
N CYS A 619 33.94 -21.82 -14.33
CA CYS A 619 33.19 -21.89 -15.58
C CYS A 619 32.63 -20.52 -16.00
N ALA A 620 32.60 -19.57 -15.07
CA ALA A 620 32.26 -18.17 -15.25
C ALA A 620 32.64 -17.43 -13.97
N VAL A 621 32.90 -16.12 -14.07
CA VAL A 621 33.09 -15.23 -12.93
C VAL A 621 32.14 -14.05 -13.11
N LEU A 622 31.14 -13.94 -12.24
CA LEU A 622 30.14 -12.87 -12.29
C LEU A 622 30.53 -11.76 -11.32
N HIS A 623 30.41 -10.52 -11.76
CA HIS A 623 30.86 -9.35 -11.04
C HIS A 623 29.72 -8.68 -10.28
N VAL A 624 29.94 -8.23 -9.05
CA VAL A 624 28.94 -7.53 -8.23
C VAL A 624 29.39 -6.11 -7.93
N ASP A 625 28.58 -5.14 -8.34
CA ASP A 625 28.80 -3.72 -8.05
C ASP A 625 28.18 -3.29 -6.73
N THR A 626 28.82 -2.33 -6.07
CA THR A 626 28.32 -1.71 -4.84
C THR A 626 27.38 -0.55 -5.11
N LEU A 627 26.37 -0.44 -4.24
CA LEU A 627 25.68 0.82 -3.98
C LEU A 627 26.61 1.64 -3.07
N ASP A 628 27.21 2.72 -3.59
CA ASP A 628 28.04 3.64 -2.80
C ASP A 628 27.20 4.40 -1.74
#